data_AF-A0A2V7PKB9-F1
#
_entry.id   AF-A0A2V7PKB9-F1
#
_cell.length_a   1.000
_cell.length_b   1.000
_cell.length_c   1.000
_cell.angle_alpha   90.00
_cell.angle_beta   90.00
_cell.angle_gamma   90.00
#
_symmetry.space_group_name_H-M   'P 1'
#
loop_
_entity.id
_entity.type
_entity.pdbx_description
1 polymer ?
#
loop_
_entity_poly.entity_id
_entity_poly.type
_entity_poly.pdbx_seq_one_letter_code
_entity_poly.pdbx_strand_id
1 'polypeptide(L)'
;MTVDGGNSRAIGINTSTTYNGLSATSHNVALSGIASTCAVSSNPRSVTVPAGGTANTTFSVTCTTPNSAPVVNAGPDDTAITGLLWSFNWSFSDANNNGPWSYRIDWGDGNTTTNSVSSQGTYSAGHTYIIVLPQSFTIRVTVTDAAGASASDTKVVQVLLL
;
A
#
# COMPACT_ATOMS: atom_id res chain seq x y z
N MET A 1 -9.95 -23.95 -12.88
CA MET A 1 -9.08 -24.28 -14.02
C MET A 1 -9.89 -24.94 -15.10
N THR A 2 -9.56 -24.69 -16.36
CA THR A 2 -10.30 -25.21 -17.52
C THR A 2 -9.33 -25.83 -18.52
N VAL A 3 -9.79 -26.84 -19.26
CA VAL A 3 -9.13 -27.36 -20.46
C VAL A 3 -10.03 -27.03 -21.64
N ASP A 4 -9.50 -26.37 -22.67
CA ASP A 4 -10.18 -25.91 -23.89
C ASP A 4 -11.43 -25.06 -23.65
N GLY A 5 -11.44 -24.29 -22.56
CA GLY A 5 -12.59 -23.47 -22.18
C GLY A 5 -13.81 -24.27 -21.71
N GLY A 6 -13.66 -25.58 -21.45
CA GLY A 6 -14.70 -26.42 -20.85
C GLY A 6 -14.98 -26.11 -19.38
N ASN A 7 -15.64 -27.04 -18.69
CA ASN A 7 -16.05 -26.85 -17.30
C ASN A 7 -14.86 -26.60 -16.36
N SER A 8 -15.03 -25.60 -15.47
CA SER A 8 -14.01 -25.26 -14.48
C SER A 8 -13.96 -26.28 -13.35
N ARG A 9 -12.75 -26.69 -12.96
CA ARG A 9 -12.49 -27.47 -11.74
C ARG A 9 -11.65 -26.66 -10.77
N ALA A 10 -11.96 -26.76 -9.48
CA ALA A 10 -11.13 -26.16 -8.44
C ALA A 10 -9.77 -26.90 -8.36
N ILE A 11 -8.71 -26.15 -8.12
CA ILE A 11 -7.37 -26.66 -7.86
C ILE A 11 -6.81 -25.89 -6.68
N GLY A 12 -6.23 -26.59 -5.70
CA GLY A 12 -5.61 -26.00 -4.52
C GLY A 12 -4.17 -25.56 -4.79
N ILE A 13 -3.63 -24.72 -3.90
CA ILE A 13 -2.22 -24.30 -3.95
C ILE A 13 -1.31 -25.51 -3.80
N ASN A 14 -0.30 -25.63 -4.68
CA ASN A 14 0.65 -26.75 -4.69
C ASN A 14 -0.01 -28.14 -4.75
N THR A 15 -1.17 -28.23 -5.41
CA THR A 15 -1.87 -29.49 -5.67
C THR A 15 -1.95 -29.77 -7.18
N SER A 16 -2.41 -30.96 -7.55
CA SER A 16 -2.70 -31.33 -8.93
C SER A 16 -4.14 -31.77 -9.10
N THR A 17 -4.63 -31.70 -10.35
CA THR A 17 -5.89 -32.30 -10.76
C THR A 17 -5.70 -32.97 -12.11
N THR A 18 -6.48 -34.03 -12.36
CA THR A 18 -6.38 -34.82 -13.59
C THR A 18 -7.64 -34.65 -14.43
N TYR A 19 -7.43 -34.40 -15.73
CA TYR A 19 -8.47 -34.43 -16.76
C TYR A 19 -8.30 -35.71 -17.58
N ASN A 20 -9.27 -36.61 -17.45
CA ASN A 20 -9.27 -37.90 -18.16
C ASN A 20 -10.03 -37.79 -19.48
N GLY A 21 -9.71 -38.68 -20.43
CA GLY A 21 -10.45 -38.81 -21.69
C GLY A 21 -10.19 -37.69 -22.70
N LEU A 22 -9.06 -37.00 -22.60
CA LEU A 22 -8.63 -36.01 -23.60
C LEU A 22 -8.11 -36.70 -24.86
N SER A 23 -8.38 -36.12 -26.02
CA SER A 23 -7.87 -36.61 -27.31
C SER A 23 -6.36 -36.42 -27.43
N ALA A 24 -5.73 -37.20 -28.31
CA ALA A 24 -4.28 -37.10 -28.56
C ALA A 24 -3.93 -35.87 -29.42
N THR A 25 -4.06 -34.68 -28.85
CA THR A 25 -3.94 -33.38 -29.53
C THR A 25 -3.34 -32.31 -28.60
N SER A 26 -3.13 -31.10 -29.12
CA SER A 26 -2.84 -29.93 -28.30
C SER A 26 -4.10 -29.44 -27.59
N HIS A 27 -3.99 -29.14 -26.31
CA HIS A 27 -5.05 -28.62 -25.45
C HIS A 27 -4.59 -27.32 -24.76
N ASN A 28 -5.52 -26.38 -24.58
CA ASN A 28 -5.27 -25.13 -23.86
C ASN A 28 -5.76 -25.25 -22.42
N VAL A 29 -4.81 -25.28 -21.48
CA VAL A 29 -5.09 -25.28 -20.05
C VAL A 29 -5.04 -23.84 -19.54
N ALA A 30 -6.09 -23.42 -18.82
CA ALA A 30 -6.16 -22.08 -18.26
C ALA A 30 -6.52 -22.09 -16.77
N LEU A 31 -5.87 -21.20 -16.01
CA LEU A 31 -6.29 -20.80 -14.68
C LEU A 31 -7.18 -19.56 -14.77
N SER A 32 -8.23 -19.53 -13.94
CA SER A 32 -9.19 -18.44 -13.83
C SER A 32 -9.56 -18.21 -12.37
N GLY A 33 -10.14 -17.05 -12.03
CA GLY A 33 -10.50 -16.70 -10.65
C GLY A 33 -9.30 -16.43 -9.74
N ILE A 34 -8.16 -16.06 -10.32
CA ILE A 34 -6.95 -15.69 -9.57
C ILE A 34 -7.13 -14.27 -9.02
N ALA A 35 -6.71 -14.04 -7.77
CA ALA A 35 -6.82 -12.72 -7.14
C ALA A 35 -6.06 -11.65 -7.96
N SER A 36 -6.56 -10.41 -7.96
CA SER A 36 -5.97 -9.30 -8.74
C SER A 36 -4.53 -8.95 -8.34
N THR A 37 -4.12 -9.30 -7.11
CA THR A 37 -2.74 -9.16 -6.63
C THR A 37 -1.83 -10.31 -7.03
N CYS A 38 -2.34 -11.29 -7.77
CA CYS A 38 -1.60 -12.46 -8.22
C CYS A 38 -1.49 -12.49 -9.74
N ALA A 39 -0.30 -12.83 -10.23
CA ALA A 39 -0.03 -13.06 -11.64
C ALA A 39 0.27 -14.54 -11.88
N VAL A 40 -0.25 -15.09 -12.96
CA VAL A 40 0.08 -16.44 -13.44
C VAL A 40 1.02 -16.32 -14.62
N SER A 41 2.19 -16.95 -14.55
CA SER A 41 3.11 -16.97 -15.70
C SER A 41 2.54 -17.80 -16.85
N SER A 42 2.50 -17.20 -18.05
CA SER A 42 2.05 -17.85 -19.29
C SER A 42 0.69 -18.55 -19.15
N ASN A 43 -0.40 -17.79 -19.01
CA ASN A 43 -1.76 -18.32 -18.92
C ASN A 43 -2.61 -17.74 -20.08
N PRO A 44 -3.20 -18.55 -20.97
CA PRO A 44 -3.25 -20.03 -20.95
C PRO A 44 -1.94 -20.71 -21.40
N ARG A 45 -1.80 -22.01 -21.06
CA ARG A 45 -0.72 -22.89 -21.54
C ARG A 45 -1.24 -23.92 -22.53
N SER A 46 -0.52 -24.09 -23.64
CA SER A 46 -0.76 -25.17 -24.59
C SER A 46 0.02 -26.43 -24.19
N VAL A 47 -0.64 -27.59 -24.14
CA VAL A 47 -0.07 -28.88 -23.73
C VAL A 47 -0.51 -29.96 -24.73
N THR A 48 0.43 -30.72 -25.26
CA THR A 48 0.13 -31.81 -26.21
C THR A 48 0.01 -33.14 -25.49
N VAL A 49 -1.16 -33.77 -25.58
CA VAL A 49 -1.42 -35.12 -25.05
C VAL A 49 -1.04 -36.17 -26.11
N PRO A 50 -0.13 -37.12 -25.83
CA PRO A 50 0.19 -38.20 -26.75
C PRO A 50 -0.88 -39.30 -26.71
N ALA A 51 -0.97 -40.10 -27.78
CA ALA A 51 -1.89 -41.23 -27.84
C ALA A 51 -1.60 -42.25 -26.74
N GLY A 52 -2.62 -42.58 -25.93
CA GLY A 52 -2.50 -43.53 -24.81
C GLY A 52 -1.65 -43.04 -23.63
N GLY A 53 -1.17 -41.78 -23.64
CA GLY A 53 -0.30 -41.25 -22.61
C GLY A 53 -0.92 -40.09 -21.83
N THR A 54 -0.12 -39.53 -20.93
CA THR A 54 -0.49 -38.37 -20.09
C THR A 54 0.50 -37.25 -20.33
N ALA A 55 0.00 -36.02 -20.38
CA ALA A 55 0.83 -34.82 -20.41
C ALA A 55 0.58 -34.00 -19.14
N ASN A 56 1.65 -33.40 -18.61
CA ASN A 56 1.61 -32.62 -17.38
C ASN A 56 1.96 -31.18 -17.67
N THR A 57 1.34 -30.26 -16.95
CA THR A 57 1.71 -28.84 -16.93
C THR A 57 1.62 -28.31 -15.52
N THR A 58 2.45 -27.33 -15.22
CA THR A 58 2.46 -26.60 -13.95
C THR A 58 2.19 -25.13 -14.22
N PHE A 59 1.65 -24.44 -13.22
CA PHE A 59 1.49 -22.99 -13.26
C PHE A 59 2.23 -22.39 -12.07
N SER A 60 3.03 -21.37 -12.31
CA SER A 60 3.59 -20.55 -11.24
C SER A 60 2.68 -19.35 -11.04
N VAL A 61 2.17 -19.22 -9.83
CA VAL A 61 1.36 -18.06 -9.41
C VAL A 61 2.18 -17.26 -8.42
N THR A 62 2.45 -16.00 -8.75
CA THR A 62 3.16 -15.08 -7.87
C THR A 62 2.20 -14.01 -7.41
N CYS A 63 2.05 -13.87 -6.10
CA CYS A 63 1.17 -12.86 -5.49
C CYS A 63 2.01 -11.77 -4.82
N THR A 64 1.58 -10.52 -4.95
CA THR A 64 2.09 -9.40 -4.17
C THR A 64 1.16 -9.11 -3.01
N THR A 65 1.73 -8.66 -1.89
CA THR A 65 0.93 -8.12 -0.78
C THR A 65 0.30 -6.80 -1.23
N PRO A 66 -1.01 -6.59 -1.02
CA PRO A 66 -1.64 -5.30 -1.27
C PRO A 66 -0.93 -4.19 -0.51
N ASN A 67 -0.85 -3.01 -1.13
CA ASN A 67 -0.34 -1.85 -0.43
C ASN A 67 -1.33 -1.40 0.66
N SER A 68 -0.83 -0.94 1.80
CA SER A 68 -1.63 -0.36 2.88
C SER A 68 -1.08 1.02 3.19
N ALA A 69 -1.96 2.02 3.33
CA ALA A 69 -1.51 3.36 3.68
C ALA A 69 -0.90 3.40 5.10
N PRO A 70 0.03 4.34 5.37
CA PRO A 70 0.49 4.61 6.72
C PRO A 70 -0.67 4.98 7.66
N VAL A 71 -0.44 4.86 8.97
CA VAL A 71 -1.26 5.47 10.01
C VAL A 71 -0.47 6.63 10.58
N VAL A 72 -1.03 7.83 10.56
CA VAL A 72 -0.38 9.07 11.00
C VAL A 72 -1.04 9.57 12.28
N ASN A 73 -0.25 10.11 13.19
CA ASN A 73 -0.71 10.79 14.40
C ASN A 73 0.03 12.12 14.53
N ALA A 74 -0.69 13.24 14.38
CA ALA A 74 -0.15 14.59 14.51
C ALA A 74 0.08 14.99 15.98
N GLY A 75 -0.43 14.21 16.93
CA GLY A 75 -0.43 14.52 18.36
C GLY A 75 -1.68 15.30 18.79
N PRO A 76 -1.84 15.56 20.09
CA PRO A 76 -2.99 16.31 20.61
C PRO A 76 -2.94 17.79 20.20
N ASP A 77 -4.08 18.48 20.31
CA ASP A 77 -4.15 19.94 20.21
C ASP A 77 -3.22 20.62 21.23
N ASP A 78 -2.75 21.82 20.90
CA ASP A 78 -1.69 22.48 21.66
C ASP A 78 -1.79 24.02 21.59
N THR A 79 -0.91 24.69 22.34
CA THR A 79 -0.77 26.15 22.35
C THR A 79 0.65 26.56 21.96
N ALA A 80 0.77 27.66 21.22
CA ALA A 80 2.05 28.28 20.88
C ALA A 80 2.02 29.78 21.19
N ILE A 81 3.19 30.40 21.28
CA ILE A 81 3.32 31.86 21.48
C ILE A 81 3.89 32.47 20.20
N THR A 82 3.28 33.58 19.75
CA THR A 82 3.73 34.33 18.58
C THR A 82 5.21 34.72 18.69
N GLY A 83 5.96 34.58 17.61
CA GLY A 83 7.38 34.94 17.54
C GLY A 83 8.36 33.95 18.15
N LEU A 84 7.90 32.86 18.79
CA LEU A 84 8.75 31.81 19.32
C LEU A 84 8.75 30.57 18.42
N LEU A 85 9.89 29.88 18.36
CA LEU A 85 9.96 28.55 17.76
C LEU A 85 9.14 27.59 18.62
N TRP A 86 7.99 27.18 18.12
CA TRP A 86 7.20 26.11 18.70
C TRP A 86 7.58 24.80 18.04
N SER A 87 7.58 23.70 18.80
CA SER A 87 7.91 22.37 18.28
C SER A 87 7.00 21.33 18.88
N PHE A 88 6.64 20.32 18.09
CA PHE A 88 5.80 19.22 18.52
C PHE A 88 6.32 17.89 18.02
N ASN A 89 5.91 16.82 18.70
CA ASN A 89 6.15 15.45 18.27
C ASN A 89 4.94 14.93 17.50
N TRP A 90 5.21 14.23 16.40
CA TRP A 90 4.25 13.50 15.60
C TRP A 90 4.80 12.11 15.31
N SER A 91 3.95 11.16 14.93
CA SER A 91 4.38 9.81 14.63
C SER A 91 3.61 9.20 13.47
N PHE A 92 4.18 8.14 12.93
CA PHE A 92 3.48 7.28 11.99
C PHE A 92 3.96 5.83 12.09
N SER A 93 3.12 4.93 11.62
CA SER A 93 3.43 3.51 11.44
C SER A 93 2.92 3.01 10.10
N ASP A 94 3.56 1.99 9.54
CA ASP A 94 3.13 1.35 8.30
C ASP A 94 3.10 -0.17 8.44
N ALA A 95 1.95 -0.78 8.16
CA ALA A 95 1.69 -2.20 8.36
C ALA A 95 2.52 -3.10 7.44
N ASN A 96 2.82 -2.65 6.21
CA ASN A 96 3.62 -3.43 5.27
C ASN A 96 5.12 -3.03 5.31
N ASN A 97 5.48 -2.00 6.09
CA ASN A 97 6.84 -1.51 6.33
C ASN A 97 7.64 -1.29 5.03
N ASN A 98 6.99 -0.74 4.01
CA ASN A 98 7.47 -0.57 2.64
C ASN A 98 8.16 0.80 2.39
N GLY A 99 8.98 1.28 3.33
CA GLY A 99 9.68 2.56 3.20
C GLY A 99 10.60 2.66 1.97
N PRO A 100 11.16 3.85 1.68
CA PRO A 100 11.11 5.07 2.49
C PRO A 100 9.76 5.79 2.43
N TRP A 101 9.48 6.63 3.42
CA TRP A 101 8.28 7.48 3.47
C TRP A 101 8.64 8.94 3.26
N SER A 102 7.82 9.64 2.50
CA SER A 102 7.84 11.10 2.43
C SER A 102 6.78 11.66 3.35
N TYR A 103 7.06 12.80 4.00
CA TYR A 103 6.07 13.51 4.80
C TYR A 103 5.97 14.97 4.40
N ARG A 104 4.78 15.53 4.59
CA ARG A 104 4.47 16.94 4.40
C ARG A 104 3.68 17.44 5.60
N ILE A 105 4.11 18.56 6.17
CA ILE A 105 3.42 19.25 7.25
C ILE A 105 2.90 20.57 6.67
N ASP A 106 1.58 20.72 6.61
CA ASP A 106 0.92 22.01 6.40
C ASP A 106 0.75 22.70 7.74
N TRP A 107 1.29 23.91 7.89
CA TRP A 107 1.24 24.64 9.15
C TRP A 107 -0.06 25.44 9.36
N GLY A 108 -0.94 25.45 8.35
CA GLY A 108 -2.24 26.15 8.38
C GLY A 108 -2.14 27.65 8.10
N ASP A 109 -0.93 28.22 8.04
CA ASP A 109 -0.65 29.63 7.76
C ASP A 109 -0.18 29.89 6.31
N GLY A 110 -0.24 28.86 5.46
CA GLY A 110 0.26 28.89 4.08
C GLY A 110 1.69 28.36 3.92
N ASN A 111 2.43 28.15 5.01
CA ASN A 111 3.74 27.51 4.96
C ASN A 111 3.65 25.98 5.03
N THR A 112 4.68 25.32 4.51
CA THR A 112 4.78 23.86 4.50
C THR A 112 6.20 23.38 4.74
N THR A 113 6.34 22.27 5.45
CA THR A 113 7.61 21.52 5.55
C THR A 113 7.46 20.19 4.81
N THR A 114 8.49 19.75 4.08
CA THR A 114 8.49 18.45 3.38
C THR A 114 9.86 17.79 3.51
N ASN A 115 9.88 16.50 3.81
CA ASN A 115 11.10 15.71 3.89
C ASN A 115 10.79 14.21 3.73
N SER A 116 11.81 13.34 3.83
CA SER A 116 11.66 11.89 3.80
C SER A 116 12.39 11.22 4.96
N VAL A 117 11.92 10.04 5.33
CA VAL A 117 12.47 9.20 6.41
C VAL A 117 12.53 7.75 5.97
N SER A 118 13.51 7.00 6.47
CA SER A 118 13.72 5.59 6.15
C SER A 118 13.18 4.62 7.21
N SER A 119 12.65 5.15 8.31
CA SER A 119 12.07 4.36 9.40
C SER A 119 10.73 4.95 9.83
N GLN A 120 9.80 4.08 10.20
CA GLN A 120 8.61 4.47 10.95
C GLN A 120 8.96 4.82 12.41
N GLY A 121 8.14 5.64 13.06
CA GLY A 121 8.37 6.06 14.43
C GLY A 121 7.89 7.47 14.76
N THR A 122 8.50 8.06 15.76
CA THR A 122 8.19 9.42 16.25
C THR A 122 9.26 10.41 15.77
N TYR A 123 8.80 11.57 15.30
CA TYR A 123 9.62 12.66 14.81
C TYR A 123 9.19 13.97 15.45
N SER A 124 10.08 14.96 15.42
CA SER A 124 9.82 16.31 15.91
C SER A 124 9.93 17.31 14.75
N ALA A 125 9.04 18.29 14.74
CA ALA A 125 9.07 19.40 13.78
C ALA A 125 8.83 20.72 14.51
N GLY A 126 9.47 21.78 14.02
CA GLY A 126 9.36 23.12 14.56
C GLY A 126 8.82 24.13 13.54
N HIS A 127 8.06 25.10 14.03
CA HIS A 127 7.53 26.22 13.25
C HIS A 127 7.37 27.46 14.14
N THR A 128 7.48 28.64 13.52
CA THR A 128 7.30 29.92 14.20
C THR A 128 6.09 30.63 13.60
N TYR A 129 5.06 30.85 14.41
CA TYR A 129 3.89 31.63 14.01
C TYR A 129 4.11 33.12 14.31
N ILE A 130 3.72 33.99 13.37
CA ILE A 130 3.72 35.45 13.56
C ILE A 130 2.28 35.93 13.38
N ILE A 131 1.65 36.33 14.48
CA ILE A 131 0.28 36.82 14.54
C ILE A 131 0.20 38.14 15.32
N VAL A 132 -0.81 38.95 15.00
CA VAL A 132 -1.13 40.21 15.70
C VAL A 132 -2.39 40.13 16.58
N LEU A 133 -3.17 39.05 16.45
CA LEU A 133 -4.33 38.72 17.29
C LEU A 133 -4.34 37.20 17.52
N PRO A 134 -4.78 36.71 18.70
CA PRO A 134 -4.89 35.28 18.96
C PRO A 134 -5.66 34.55 17.86
N GLN A 135 -5.08 33.47 17.35
CA GLN A 135 -5.61 32.73 16.21
C GLN A 135 -5.33 31.24 16.35
N SER A 136 -6.25 30.41 15.88
CA SER A 136 -6.04 28.97 15.77
C SER A 136 -5.59 28.58 14.37
N PHE A 137 -4.61 27.68 14.27
CA PHE A 137 -4.18 27.08 13.01
C PHE A 137 -4.41 25.57 13.04
N THR A 138 -4.94 25.04 11.93
CA THR A 138 -5.04 23.59 11.74
C THR A 138 -3.79 23.10 11.05
N ILE A 139 -2.99 22.32 11.77
CA ILE A 139 -1.80 21.65 11.23
C ILE A 139 -2.24 20.31 10.65
N ARG A 140 -1.73 19.98 9.46
CA ARG A 140 -1.95 18.68 8.83
C ARG A 140 -0.62 17.99 8.57
N VAL A 141 -0.43 16.82 9.15
CA VAL A 141 0.71 15.95 8.85
C VAL A 141 0.24 14.88 7.86
N THR A 142 0.89 14.79 6.71
CA THR A 142 0.62 13.78 5.68
C THR A 142 1.87 12.93 5.48
N VAL A 143 1.71 11.62 5.45
CA VAL A 143 2.79 10.66 5.17
C VAL A 143 2.39 9.81 3.97
N THR A 144 3.33 9.62 3.03
CA THR A 144 3.17 8.82 1.82
C THR A 144 4.26 7.75 1.76
N ASP A 145 3.85 6.51 1.53
CA ASP A 145 4.77 5.37 1.38
C ASP A 145 5.43 5.30 0.00
N ALA A 146 6.36 4.36 -0.18
CA ALA A 146 7.10 4.21 -1.44
C ALA A 146 6.24 3.68 -2.60
N ALA A 147 5.09 3.07 -2.30
CA ALA A 147 4.13 2.57 -3.27
C ALA A 147 3.02 3.60 -3.60
N GLY A 148 3.10 4.80 -3.02
CA GLY A 148 2.24 5.94 -3.29
C GLY A 148 0.95 6.01 -2.47
N ALA A 149 0.75 5.14 -1.48
CA ALA A 149 -0.38 5.30 -0.56
C ALA A 149 -0.08 6.36 0.49
N SER A 150 -1.07 7.19 0.80
CA SER A 150 -0.94 8.31 1.72
C SER A 150 -2.01 8.29 2.79
N ALA A 151 -1.66 8.79 3.97
CA ALA A 151 -2.59 9.10 5.04
C ALA A 151 -2.20 10.43 5.71
N SER A 152 -3.15 11.03 6.43
CA SER A 152 -2.91 12.26 7.16
C SER A 152 -3.68 12.32 8.46
N ASP A 153 -3.13 13.07 9.40
CA ASP A 153 -3.80 13.45 10.64
C ASP A 153 -3.63 14.95 10.90
N THR A 154 -4.51 15.51 11.74
CA THR A 154 -4.55 16.95 12.02
C THR A 154 -4.57 17.25 13.51
N LYS A 155 -3.98 18.39 13.88
CA LYS A 155 -4.12 18.99 15.20
C LYS A 155 -4.38 20.49 15.10
N VAL A 156 -5.00 21.05 16.12
CA VAL A 156 -5.20 22.49 16.25
C VAL A 156 -4.13 23.07 17.18
N VAL A 157 -3.53 24.18 16.76
CA VAL A 157 -2.66 24.99 17.61
C VAL A 157 -3.29 26.35 17.83
N GLN A 158 -3.53 26.69 19.08
CA GLN A 158 -3.94 28.04 19.48
C GLN A 158 -2.70 28.90 19.70
N VAL A 159 -2.48 29.89 18.83
CA VAL A 159 -1.35 30.81 18.95
C VAL A 159 -1.80 32.03 19.73
N LEU A 160 -1.08 32.31 20.81
CA LEU A 160 -1.33 33.42 21.73
C LEU A 160 -0.31 34.53 21.49
N LEU A 161 -0.64 35.73 21.97
CA LEU A 161 0.31 36.82 22.06
C LEU A 161 1.26 36.60 23.25
N LEU A 162 2.45 37.20 23.18
CA LEU A 162 3.39 37.25 24.29
C LEU A 162 2.85 38.15 25.43
#